data_AF-A0A7C2KPV2-F1
#
_entry.id   AF-A0A7C2KPV2-F1
#
_cell.length_a   1.000
_cell.length_b   1.000
_cell.length_c   1.000
_cell.angle_alpha   90.00
_cell.angle_beta   90.00
_cell.angle_gamma   90.00
#
_symmetry.space_group_name_H-M   'P 1'
#
loop_
_entity.id
_entity.type
_entity.pdbx_description
1 polymer ?
#
loop_
_entity_poly.entity_id
_entity_poly.type
_entity_poly.pdbx_seq_one_letter_code
_entity_poly.pdbx_strand_id
1 'polypeptide(L)'
;MKALRIAARQPLAVLVLVAAIFGGLTLTIWWLPLGLVIYGVVVWLVAQDPWLTAPPARPRPRITSPLLRAAINEIERSQREVERAVAGTKGALAGILTNIVTQTRDLVEEAYFLADKGQIIEHYLASNDYQRLTQQITQLDWQISATIDPFTRQQLEERRKALLDQQKHLQDLRLYIDRIQAQLANIDASLDTILAEVIRLRTADAVAMTSASSNVQQRLADLRSDMEVFRKVLDTAMTGI
;
A
#
# COMPACT_ATOMS: atom_id res chain seq x y z
N MET A 1 23.87 5.60 -4.37
CA MET A 1 24.49 6.30 -3.21
C MET A 1 23.68 6.24 -1.91
N LYS A 2 22.33 6.29 -1.93
CA LYS A 2 21.50 6.15 -0.71
C LYS A 2 21.66 4.78 -0.02
N ALA A 3 21.75 3.69 -0.78
CA ALA A 3 21.94 2.33 -0.27
C ALA A 3 23.25 2.15 0.52
N LEU A 4 24.36 2.70 0.01
CA LEU A 4 25.67 2.69 0.70
C LEU A 4 25.63 3.39 2.06
N ARG A 5 24.87 4.48 2.19
CA ARG A 5 24.69 5.23 3.44
C ARG A 5 23.87 4.48 4.49
N ILE A 6 22.92 3.66 4.03
CA ILE A 6 22.06 2.84 4.91
C ILE A 6 22.83 1.60 5.37
N ALA A 7 23.56 0.94 4.45
CA ALA A 7 24.43 -0.19 4.76
C ALA A 7 25.55 0.18 5.76
N ALA A 8 26.14 1.38 5.62
CA ALA A 8 27.17 1.88 6.54
C ALA A 8 26.68 2.15 7.97
N ARG A 9 25.37 2.23 8.20
CA ARG A 9 24.77 2.47 9.54
C ARG A 9 24.23 1.21 10.21
N GLN A 10 24.41 0.04 9.61
CA GLN A 10 24.02 -1.21 10.25
C GLN A 10 24.94 -1.54 11.44
N PRO A 11 24.40 -2.06 12.55
CA PRO A 11 25.17 -2.30 13.79
C PRO A 11 26.34 -3.28 13.59
N LEU A 12 26.21 -4.23 12.65
CA LEU A 12 27.30 -5.14 12.26
C LEU A 12 28.44 -4.41 11.55
N ALA A 13 28.14 -3.49 10.64
CA ALA A 13 29.15 -2.69 9.95
C ALA A 13 29.90 -1.78 10.93
N VAL A 14 29.19 -1.23 11.91
CA VAL A 14 29.78 -0.44 13.00
C VAL A 14 30.68 -1.30 13.91
N LEU A 15 30.26 -2.52 14.25
CA LEU A 15 31.08 -3.46 15.03
C LEU A 15 32.38 -3.86 14.30
N VAL A 16 32.30 -4.12 12.99
CA VAL A 16 33.50 -4.42 12.17
C VAL A 16 34.43 -3.22 12.10
N LEU A 17 33.89 -2.01 11.97
CA LEU A 17 34.68 -0.78 11.95
C LEU A 17 35.33 -0.49 13.32
N VAL A 18 34.61 -0.71 14.42
CA VAL A 18 35.16 -0.57 15.79
C VAL A 18 36.23 -1.63 16.06
N ALA A 19 36.02 -2.88 15.66
CA ALA A 19 37.00 -3.95 15.78
C ALA A 19 38.26 -3.69 14.93
N ALA A 20 38.10 -3.14 13.71
CA ALA A 20 39.20 -2.76 12.84
C ALA A 20 40.02 -1.59 13.42
N ILE A 21 39.37 -0.59 14.01
CA ILE A 21 40.06 0.54 14.68
C ILE A 21 40.79 0.04 15.93
N PHE A 22 40.14 -0.76 16.78
CA PHE A 22 40.77 -1.31 17.99
C PHE A 22 41.95 -2.23 17.65
N GLY A 23 41.81 -3.12 16.67
CA GLY A 23 42.91 -3.99 16.22
C GLY A 23 44.06 -3.23 15.56
N GLY A 24 43.76 -2.17 14.79
CA GLY A 24 44.76 -1.30 14.18
C GLY A 24 45.52 -0.43 15.18
N LEU A 25 44.89 -0.06 16.31
CA LEU A 25 45.53 0.73 17.37
C LEU A 25 46.46 -0.10 18.27
N THR A 26 46.16 -1.39 18.47
CA THR A 26 46.88 -2.23 19.46
C THR A 26 48.02 -3.08 18.90
N LEU A 27 47.97 -3.49 17.62
CA LEU A 27 48.87 -4.54 17.11
C LEU A 27 49.86 -4.09 16.03
N THR A 28 49.49 -3.23 15.08
CA THR A 28 50.40 -2.60 14.10
C THR A 28 49.61 -1.70 13.14
N ILE A 29 50.09 -0.49 12.87
CA ILE A 29 49.43 0.52 12.00
C ILE A 29 49.14 0.02 10.57
N TRP A 30 49.83 -1.05 10.15
CA TRP A 30 49.71 -1.66 8.83
C TRP A 30 48.46 -2.53 8.63
N TRP A 31 47.73 -2.88 9.70
CA TRP A 31 46.46 -3.63 9.61
C TRP A 31 45.25 -2.76 9.26
N LEU A 32 45.39 -1.45 9.38
CA LEU A 32 44.36 -0.45 9.08
C LEU A 32 43.85 -0.52 7.62
N PRO A 33 44.70 -0.57 6.58
CA PRO A 33 44.23 -0.75 5.21
C PRO A 33 43.49 -2.07 5.00
N LEU A 34 43.91 -3.15 5.65
CA LEU A 34 43.26 -4.46 5.52
C LEU A 34 41.84 -4.46 6.12
N GLY A 35 41.67 -3.82 7.29
CA GLY A 35 40.35 -3.63 7.91
C GLY A 35 39.42 -2.78 7.06
N LEU A 36 39.93 -1.73 6.40
CA LEU A 36 39.19 -0.89 5.48
C LEU A 36 38.74 -1.65 4.22
N VAL A 37 39.59 -2.53 3.70
CA VAL A 37 39.25 -3.41 2.57
C VAL A 37 38.17 -4.40 2.98
N ILE A 38 38.28 -5.06 4.13
CA ILE A 38 37.25 -5.99 4.63
C ILE A 38 35.93 -5.26 4.86
N TYR A 39 35.96 -4.07 5.47
CA TYR A 39 34.77 -3.23 5.64
C TYR A 39 34.15 -2.85 4.29
N GLY A 40 34.98 -2.45 3.32
CA GLY A 40 34.54 -2.17 1.95
C GLY A 40 33.86 -3.37 1.29
N VAL A 41 34.43 -4.57 1.44
CA VAL A 41 33.88 -5.83 0.91
C VAL A 41 32.56 -6.19 1.61
N VAL A 42 32.47 -6.07 2.93
CA VAL A 42 31.24 -6.32 3.70
C VAL A 42 30.16 -5.32 3.32
N VAL A 43 30.47 -4.02 3.22
CA VAL A 43 29.51 -3.00 2.79
C VAL A 43 29.07 -3.23 1.35
N TRP A 44 29.97 -3.68 0.47
CA TRP A 44 29.64 -3.99 -0.92
C TRP A 44 28.75 -5.24 -1.04
N LEU A 45 29.04 -6.30 -0.27
CA LEU A 45 28.21 -7.51 -0.18
C LEU A 45 26.83 -7.22 0.41
N VAL A 46 26.76 -6.44 1.50
CA VAL A 46 25.49 -6.02 2.13
C VAL A 46 24.71 -5.07 1.23
N ALA A 47 25.38 -4.21 0.46
CA ALA A 47 24.73 -3.37 -0.53
C ALA A 47 24.20 -4.15 -1.73
N GLN A 48 24.78 -5.32 -2.03
CA GLN A 48 24.26 -6.27 -3.01
C GLN A 48 23.11 -7.12 -2.48
N ASP A 49 22.83 -7.10 -1.17
CA ASP A 49 21.74 -7.85 -0.56
C ASP A 49 20.47 -6.96 -0.45
N PRO A 50 19.52 -7.07 -1.39
CA PRO A 50 18.34 -6.20 -1.43
C PRO A 50 17.40 -6.40 -0.24
N TRP A 51 17.50 -7.53 0.47
CA TRP A 51 16.72 -7.78 1.70
C TRP A 51 17.18 -6.92 2.88
N LEU A 52 18.46 -6.52 2.93
CA LEU A 52 19.06 -5.76 4.04
C LEU A 52 19.02 -4.24 3.82
N THR A 53 18.82 -3.80 2.57
CA THR A 53 18.71 -2.38 2.19
C THR A 53 17.28 -1.90 2.03
N ALA A 54 16.29 -2.78 2.20
CA ALA A 54 14.89 -2.43 2.23
C ALA A 54 14.64 -1.35 3.31
N PRO A 55 13.91 -0.26 3.00
CA PRO A 55 13.52 0.73 3.99
C PRO A 55 12.81 0.06 5.18
N PRO A 56 12.98 0.56 6.43
CA PRO A 56 12.21 0.06 7.56
C PRO A 56 10.72 0.19 7.24
N ALA A 57 9.97 -0.87 7.55
CA ALA A 57 8.52 -0.90 7.34
C ALA A 57 7.86 0.30 8.04
N ARG A 58 7.11 1.11 7.30
CA ARG A 58 6.32 2.19 7.88
C ARG A 58 5.31 1.58 8.86
N PRO A 59 5.02 2.24 10.00
CA PRO A 59 4.05 1.73 10.95
C PRO A 59 2.69 1.55 10.24
N ARG A 60 2.23 0.30 10.15
CA ARG A 60 0.98 -0.06 9.48
C ARG A 60 -0.21 0.43 10.31
N PRO A 61 -1.24 1.03 9.69
CA PRO A 61 -2.44 1.45 10.42
C PRO A 61 -3.16 0.24 11.01
N ARG A 62 -3.78 0.41 12.19
CA ARG A 62 -4.54 -0.65 12.84
C ARG A 62 -5.95 -0.72 12.23
N ILE A 63 -6.17 -1.70 11.37
CA ILE A 63 -7.48 -1.95 10.76
C ILE A 63 -8.41 -2.63 11.77
N THR A 64 -9.43 -1.90 12.23
CA THR A 64 -10.47 -2.36 13.17
C THR A 64 -11.63 -3.07 12.48
N SER A 65 -11.92 -2.69 11.23
CA SER A 65 -12.97 -3.33 10.42
C SER A 65 -12.66 -4.80 10.15
N PRO A 66 -13.58 -5.74 10.44
CA PRO A 66 -13.36 -7.17 10.24
C PRO A 66 -13.24 -7.54 8.76
N LEU A 67 -14.04 -6.92 7.89
CA LEU A 67 -14.04 -7.19 6.45
C LEU A 67 -12.73 -6.72 5.80
N LEU A 68 -12.34 -5.47 6.05
CA LEU A 68 -11.09 -4.92 5.50
C LEU A 68 -9.87 -5.64 6.06
N ARG A 69 -9.90 -6.03 7.35
CA ARG A 69 -8.83 -6.83 7.94
C ARG A 69 -8.68 -8.19 7.27
N ALA A 70 -9.78 -8.88 6.97
CA ALA A 70 -9.73 -10.16 6.27
C ALA A 70 -9.06 -10.03 4.90
N ALA A 71 -9.46 -9.01 4.12
CA ALA A 71 -8.86 -8.74 2.81
C ALA A 71 -7.36 -8.42 2.89
N ILE A 72 -6.95 -7.58 3.85
CA ILE A 72 -5.52 -7.26 4.06
C ILE A 72 -4.70 -8.49 4.46
N ASN A 73 -5.25 -9.34 5.33
CA ASN A 73 -4.55 -10.56 5.75
C ASN A 73 -4.29 -11.51 4.57
N GLU A 74 -5.23 -11.61 3.62
CA GLU A 74 -5.06 -12.44 2.42
C GLU A 74 -3.98 -11.83 1.52
N ILE A 75 -4.04 -10.52 1.25
CA ILE A 75 -3.01 -9.79 0.49
C ILE A 75 -1.61 -9.98 1.09
N GLU A 76 -1.47 -9.90 2.42
CA GLU A 76 -0.20 -10.17 3.11
C GLU A 76 0.27 -11.61 3.01
N ARG A 77 -0.67 -12.57 2.99
CA ARG A 77 -0.35 -13.97 2.76
C ARG A 77 0.19 -14.15 1.35
N SER A 78 -0.53 -13.67 0.33
CA SER A 78 -0.13 -13.74 -1.08
C SER A 78 1.22 -13.07 -1.31
N GLN A 79 1.48 -11.92 -0.69
CA GLN A 79 2.79 -11.25 -0.71
C GLN A 79 3.91 -12.11 -0.12
N ARG A 80 3.70 -12.73 1.05
CA ARG A 80 4.70 -13.62 1.66
C ARG A 80 4.96 -14.86 0.80
N GLU A 81 3.95 -15.38 0.12
CA GLU A 81 4.10 -16.50 -0.79
C GLU A 81 4.95 -16.12 -2.01
N VAL A 82 4.73 -14.93 -2.60
CA VAL A 82 5.60 -14.38 -3.66
C VAL A 82 7.04 -14.22 -3.17
N GLU A 83 7.25 -13.64 -1.98
CA GLU A 83 8.59 -13.48 -1.41
C GLU A 83 9.32 -14.82 -1.20
N ARG A 84 8.61 -15.82 -0.69
CA ARG A 84 9.15 -17.19 -0.53
C ARG A 84 9.46 -17.83 -1.88
N ALA A 85 8.63 -17.61 -2.89
CA ALA A 85 8.84 -18.17 -4.23
C ALA A 85 10.10 -17.59 -4.89
N VAL A 86 10.42 -16.32 -4.60
CA VAL A 86 11.64 -15.65 -5.05
C VAL A 86 12.86 -16.04 -4.20
N ALA A 87 12.67 -16.24 -2.90
CA ALA A 87 13.74 -16.63 -1.97
C ALA A 87 14.38 -17.95 -2.40
N GLY A 88 15.67 -17.90 -2.76
CA GLY A 88 16.42 -19.05 -3.26
C GLY A 88 16.80 -18.97 -4.74
N THR A 89 16.30 -17.96 -5.47
CA THR A 89 16.71 -17.74 -6.86
C THR A 89 18.05 -17.00 -6.91
N LYS A 90 19.03 -17.51 -7.68
CA LYS A 90 20.37 -16.91 -7.86
C LYS A 90 20.61 -16.55 -9.33
N GLY A 91 21.56 -15.66 -9.59
CA GLY A 91 21.99 -15.30 -10.95
C GLY A 91 21.18 -14.17 -11.60
N ALA A 92 21.16 -14.11 -12.94
CA ALA A 92 20.56 -13.00 -13.70
C ALA A 92 19.06 -12.77 -13.41
N LEU A 93 18.34 -13.81 -13.00
CA LEU A 93 16.92 -13.74 -12.63
C LEU A 93 16.67 -13.05 -11.28
N ALA A 94 17.67 -13.03 -10.39
CA ALA A 94 17.52 -12.47 -9.05
C ALA A 94 17.18 -10.97 -9.09
N GLY A 95 17.79 -10.20 -10.01
CA GLY A 95 17.50 -8.76 -10.14
C GLY A 95 16.06 -8.48 -10.56
N ILE A 96 15.56 -9.24 -11.53
CA ILE A 96 14.18 -9.12 -12.03
C ILE A 96 13.17 -9.47 -10.92
N LEU A 97 13.35 -10.62 -10.27
CA LEU A 97 12.45 -11.07 -9.21
C LEU A 97 12.48 -10.16 -7.98
N THR A 98 13.63 -9.57 -7.66
CA THR A 98 13.75 -8.57 -6.59
C THR A 98 12.91 -7.33 -6.88
N ASN A 99 12.89 -6.88 -8.14
CA ASN A 99 12.05 -5.76 -8.54
C ASN A 99 10.56 -6.10 -8.38
N ILE A 100 10.15 -7.32 -8.78
CA ILE A 100 8.77 -7.80 -8.58
C ILE A 100 8.39 -7.81 -7.10
N VAL A 101 9.25 -8.35 -6.22
CA VAL A 101 9.00 -8.35 -4.76
C VAL A 101 8.84 -6.93 -4.22
N THR A 102 9.66 -6.00 -4.69
CA THR A 102 9.57 -4.59 -4.27
C THR A 102 8.24 -3.98 -4.70
N GLN A 103 7.81 -4.21 -5.94
CA GLN A 103 6.52 -3.73 -6.44
C GLN A 103 5.34 -4.37 -5.71
N THR A 104 5.42 -5.66 -5.37
CA THR A 104 4.42 -6.34 -4.54
C THR A 104 4.32 -5.72 -3.15
N ARG A 105 5.44 -5.34 -2.52
CA ARG A 105 5.43 -4.64 -1.22
C ARG A 105 4.75 -3.27 -1.30
N ASP A 106 5.02 -2.51 -2.37
CA ASP A 106 4.36 -1.23 -2.63
C ASP A 106 2.83 -1.41 -2.73
N LEU A 107 2.36 -2.48 -3.39
CA LEU A 107 0.92 -2.78 -3.48
C LEU A 107 0.29 -3.09 -2.13
N VAL A 108 0.99 -3.83 -1.26
CA VAL A 108 0.50 -4.09 0.10
C VAL A 108 0.40 -2.79 0.90
N GLU A 109 1.38 -1.90 0.78
CA GLU A 109 1.33 -0.59 1.45
C GLU A 109 0.13 0.23 0.98
N GLU A 110 -0.15 0.22 -0.32
CA GLU A 110 -1.32 0.92 -0.86
C GLU A 110 -2.64 0.25 -0.43
N ALA A 111 -2.70 -1.08 -0.35
CA ALA A 111 -3.85 -1.80 0.21
C ALA A 111 -4.17 -1.35 1.64
N TYR A 112 -3.13 -1.20 2.48
CA TYR A 112 -3.27 -0.66 3.83
C TYR A 112 -3.84 0.75 3.84
N PHE A 113 -3.41 1.62 2.92
CA PHE A 113 -3.96 2.96 2.77
C PHE A 113 -5.45 2.92 2.42
N LEU A 114 -5.86 2.09 1.45
CA LEU A 114 -7.27 1.94 1.09
C LEU A 114 -8.10 1.41 2.27
N ALA A 115 -7.59 0.43 3.00
CA ALA A 115 -8.27 -0.15 4.16
C ALA A 115 -8.44 0.88 5.30
N ASP A 116 -7.43 1.72 5.55
CA ASP A 116 -7.50 2.79 6.54
C ASP A 116 -8.60 3.81 6.18
N LYS A 117 -8.63 4.24 4.91
CA LYS A 117 -9.67 5.13 4.39
C LYS A 117 -11.06 4.51 4.44
N GLY A 118 -11.16 3.23 4.07
CA GLY A 118 -12.41 2.48 4.14
C GLY A 118 -12.95 2.42 5.57
N GLN A 119 -12.09 2.18 6.56
CA GLN A 119 -12.50 2.19 7.95
C GLN A 119 -13.02 3.55 8.43
N ILE A 120 -12.38 4.65 8.01
CA ILE A 120 -12.86 6.01 8.34
C ILE A 120 -14.29 6.20 7.81
N ILE A 121 -14.53 5.79 6.56
CA ILE A 121 -15.85 5.86 5.93
C ILE A 121 -16.85 4.95 6.65
N GLU A 122 -16.49 3.71 6.99
CA GLU A 122 -17.36 2.81 7.76
C GLU A 122 -17.74 3.42 9.12
N HIS A 123 -16.79 4.04 9.82
CA HIS A 123 -17.06 4.70 11.10
C HIS A 123 -18.00 5.90 10.92
N TYR A 124 -17.75 6.74 9.90
CA TYR A 124 -18.61 7.86 9.58
C TYR A 124 -20.04 7.40 9.24
N LEU A 125 -20.19 6.37 8.39
CA LEU A 125 -21.48 5.80 8.03
C LEU A 125 -22.19 5.16 9.23
N ALA A 126 -21.47 4.54 10.16
CA ALA A 126 -22.04 3.98 11.39
C ALA A 126 -22.54 5.07 12.35
N SER A 127 -21.87 6.22 12.38
CA SER A 127 -22.28 7.37 13.20
C SER A 127 -23.43 8.19 12.61
N ASN A 128 -23.67 8.09 11.29
CA ASN A 128 -24.70 8.85 10.58
C ASN A 128 -25.97 8.02 10.34
N ASP A 129 -27.09 8.54 10.82
CA ASP A 129 -28.39 7.87 10.69
C ASP A 129 -29.10 8.24 9.37
N TYR A 130 -28.94 7.38 8.37
CA TYR A 130 -29.61 7.50 7.07
C TYR A 130 -31.14 7.49 7.19
N GLN A 131 -31.70 6.75 8.16
CA GLN A 131 -33.15 6.67 8.35
C GLN A 131 -33.68 7.99 8.89
N ARG A 132 -32.98 8.56 9.88
CA ARG A 132 -33.33 9.89 10.42
C ARG A 132 -33.27 10.97 9.34
N LEU A 133 -32.29 10.92 8.44
CA LEU A 133 -32.18 11.86 7.33
C LEU A 133 -33.39 11.76 6.38
N THR A 134 -33.77 10.53 6.04
CA THR A 134 -34.92 10.24 5.17
C THR A 134 -36.23 10.74 5.81
N GLN A 135 -36.42 10.50 7.11
CA GLN A 135 -37.58 11.01 7.85
C GLN A 135 -37.65 12.54 7.85
N GLN A 136 -36.52 13.23 8.03
CA GLN A 136 -36.47 14.70 7.97
C GLN A 136 -36.86 15.23 6.59
N ILE A 137 -36.40 14.60 5.51
CA ILE A 137 -36.78 14.96 4.14
C ILE A 137 -38.29 14.79 3.96
N THR A 138 -38.86 13.65 4.36
CA THR A 138 -40.31 13.43 4.27
C THR A 138 -41.10 14.45 5.08
N GLN A 139 -40.67 14.80 6.28
CA GLN A 139 -41.32 15.84 7.09
C GLN A 139 -41.26 17.22 6.41
N LEU A 140 -40.13 17.57 5.80
CA LEU A 140 -39.98 18.80 5.01
C LEU A 140 -40.91 18.81 3.79
N ASP A 141 -41.11 17.68 3.12
CA ASP A 141 -42.02 17.57 1.97
C ASP A 141 -43.48 17.88 2.36
N TRP A 142 -43.91 17.39 3.53
CA TRP A 142 -45.21 17.74 4.10
C TRP A 142 -45.31 19.23 4.46
N GLN A 143 -44.26 19.83 5.01
CA GLN A 143 -44.24 21.25 5.34
C GLN A 143 -44.28 22.14 4.10
N ILE A 144 -43.50 21.80 3.06
CA ILE A 144 -43.48 22.51 1.77
C ILE A 144 -44.86 22.49 1.12
N SER A 145 -45.52 21.34 1.09
CA SER A 145 -46.86 21.19 0.49
C SER A 145 -47.96 21.93 1.27
N ALA A 146 -47.81 22.06 2.59
CA ALA A 146 -48.74 22.80 3.43
C ALA A 146 -48.49 24.32 3.49
N THR A 147 -47.34 24.80 2.99
CA THR A 147 -46.94 26.21 3.08
C THR A 147 -47.42 27.01 1.87
N ILE A 148 -48.24 28.03 2.13
CA ILE A 148 -48.80 28.93 1.09
C ILE A 148 -47.82 30.08 0.77
N ASP A 149 -47.11 30.58 1.78
CA ASP A 149 -46.19 31.72 1.62
C ASP A 149 -44.98 31.34 0.74
N PRO A 150 -44.76 32.02 -0.41
CA PRO A 150 -43.73 31.65 -1.36
C PRO A 150 -42.30 31.79 -0.80
N PHE A 151 -42.06 32.77 0.07
CA PHE A 151 -40.73 32.99 0.63
C PHE A 151 -40.35 31.87 1.62
N THR A 152 -41.25 31.54 2.55
CA THR A 152 -41.06 30.43 3.49
C THR A 152 -40.93 29.11 2.75
N ARG A 153 -41.74 28.90 1.70
CA ARG A 153 -41.65 27.71 0.85
C ARG A 153 -40.27 27.58 0.19
N GLN A 154 -39.73 28.68 -0.35
CA GLN A 154 -38.39 28.68 -0.94
C GLN A 154 -37.31 28.27 0.09
N GLN A 155 -37.37 28.80 1.31
CA GLN A 155 -36.41 28.42 2.37
C GLN A 155 -36.49 26.94 2.74
N LEU A 156 -37.71 26.37 2.80
CA LEU A 156 -37.91 24.95 3.04
C LEU A 156 -37.37 24.10 1.87
N GLU A 157 -37.58 24.54 0.63
CA GLU A 157 -37.05 23.87 -0.57
C GLU A 157 -35.51 23.88 -0.60
N GLU A 158 -34.86 24.99 -0.21
CA GLU A 158 -33.40 25.09 -0.08
C GLU A 158 -32.86 24.13 0.99
N ARG A 159 -33.53 24.08 2.16
CA ARG A 159 -33.18 23.15 3.23
C ARG A 159 -33.34 21.69 2.79
N ARG A 160 -34.43 21.38 2.08
CA ARG A 160 -34.68 20.05 1.52
C ARG A 160 -33.56 19.66 0.55
N LYS A 161 -33.14 20.57 -0.33
CA LYS A 161 -32.04 20.33 -1.25
C LYS A 161 -30.75 19.98 -0.51
N ALA A 162 -30.40 20.74 0.53
CA ALA A 162 -29.22 20.45 1.35
C ALA A 162 -29.27 19.05 2.01
N LEU A 163 -30.43 18.62 2.50
CA LEU A 163 -30.60 17.26 3.05
C LEU A 163 -30.50 16.17 1.98
N LEU A 164 -31.02 16.41 0.78
CA LEU A 164 -30.87 15.48 -0.34
C LEU A 164 -29.41 15.37 -0.79
N ASP A 165 -28.68 16.48 -0.83
CA ASP A 165 -27.25 16.48 -1.14
C ASP A 165 -26.47 15.69 -0.08
N GLN A 166 -26.81 15.84 1.21
CA GLN A 166 -26.24 15.02 2.28
C GLN A 166 -26.60 13.53 2.14
N GLN A 167 -27.84 13.21 1.78
CA GLN A 167 -28.28 11.83 1.55
C GLN A 167 -27.47 11.17 0.43
N LYS A 168 -27.31 11.90 -0.68
CA LYS A 168 -26.51 11.47 -1.82
C LYS A 168 -25.05 11.26 -1.43
N HIS A 169 -24.48 12.18 -0.65
CA HIS A 169 -23.11 12.04 -0.17
C HIS A 169 -22.90 10.75 0.65
N LEU A 170 -23.83 10.42 1.57
CA LEU A 170 -23.79 9.15 2.31
C LEU A 170 -23.88 7.92 1.39
N GLN A 171 -24.66 8.01 0.31
CA GLN A 171 -24.77 6.94 -0.67
C GLN A 171 -23.49 6.78 -1.49
N ASP A 172 -22.88 7.89 -1.91
CA ASP A 172 -21.60 7.88 -2.61
C ASP A 172 -20.49 7.26 -1.74
N LEU A 173 -20.47 7.57 -0.44
CA LEU A 173 -19.57 6.95 0.54
C LEU A 173 -19.73 5.42 0.63
N ARG A 174 -20.96 4.89 0.55
CA ARG A 174 -21.20 3.44 0.49
C ARG A 174 -20.62 2.83 -0.78
N LEU A 175 -20.83 3.48 -1.93
CA LEU A 175 -20.25 3.03 -3.19
C LEU A 175 -18.72 3.03 -3.16
N TYR A 176 -18.10 3.98 -2.45
CA TYR A 176 -16.65 3.97 -2.24
C TYR A 176 -16.18 2.79 -1.40
N ILE A 177 -16.92 2.36 -0.37
CA ILE A 177 -16.61 1.13 0.38
C ILE A 177 -16.64 -0.10 -0.53
N ASP A 178 -17.71 -0.25 -1.32
CA ASP A 178 -17.85 -1.38 -2.24
C ASP A 178 -16.69 -1.40 -3.25
N ARG A 179 -16.31 -0.22 -3.76
CA ARG A 179 -15.16 -0.06 -4.65
C ARG A 179 -13.83 -0.37 -3.96
N ILE A 180 -13.63 0.05 -2.71
CA ILE A 180 -12.43 -0.29 -1.92
C ILE A 180 -12.32 -1.81 -1.79
N GLN A 181 -13.41 -2.49 -1.44
CA GLN A 181 -13.41 -3.96 -1.32
C GLN A 181 -13.07 -4.65 -2.64
N ALA A 182 -13.65 -4.17 -3.75
CA ALA A 182 -13.32 -4.69 -5.08
C ALA A 182 -11.85 -4.46 -5.45
N GLN A 183 -11.27 -3.30 -5.09
CA GLN A 183 -9.85 -3.01 -5.34
C GLN A 183 -8.95 -3.92 -4.50
N LEU A 184 -9.27 -4.17 -3.23
CA LEU A 184 -8.51 -5.10 -2.39
C LEU A 184 -8.55 -6.53 -2.94
N ALA A 185 -9.73 -7.00 -3.37
CA ALA A 185 -9.86 -8.31 -4.02
C ALA A 185 -9.08 -8.39 -5.34
N ASN A 186 -9.06 -7.31 -6.12
CA ASN A 186 -8.27 -7.25 -7.36
C ASN A 186 -6.76 -7.29 -7.09
N ILE A 187 -6.28 -6.65 -6.02
CA ILE A 187 -4.87 -6.74 -5.59
C ILE A 187 -4.53 -8.19 -5.26
N ASP A 188 -5.35 -8.85 -4.44
CA ASP A 188 -5.13 -10.24 -4.04
C ASP A 188 -5.04 -11.18 -5.25
N ALA A 189 -6.02 -11.13 -6.16
CA ALA A 189 -6.01 -11.92 -7.39
C ALA A 189 -4.80 -11.60 -8.30
N SER A 190 -4.35 -10.35 -8.31
CA SER A 190 -3.16 -9.94 -9.04
C SER A 190 -1.89 -10.53 -8.44
N LEU A 191 -1.79 -10.58 -7.10
CA LEU A 191 -0.67 -11.22 -6.41
C LEU A 191 -0.62 -12.73 -6.65
N ASP A 192 -1.77 -13.41 -6.66
CA ASP A 192 -1.86 -14.83 -7.03
C ASP A 192 -1.38 -15.09 -8.45
N THR A 193 -1.78 -14.23 -9.39
CA THR A 193 -1.33 -14.30 -10.78
C THR A 193 0.19 -14.09 -10.87
N ILE A 194 0.73 -13.14 -10.11
CA ILE A 194 2.18 -12.88 -10.05
C ILE A 194 2.92 -14.07 -9.46
N LEU A 195 2.39 -14.71 -8.42
CA LEU A 195 2.98 -15.91 -7.83
C LEU A 195 3.09 -17.03 -8.87
N ALA A 196 2.01 -17.31 -9.60
CA ALA A 196 2.01 -18.30 -10.67
C ALA A 196 3.06 -17.97 -11.74
N GLU A 197 3.18 -16.70 -12.12
CA GLU A 197 4.15 -16.24 -13.11
C GLU A 197 5.59 -16.33 -12.60
N VAL A 198 5.85 -16.02 -11.32
CA VAL A 198 7.15 -16.20 -10.68
C VAL A 198 7.56 -17.68 -10.66
N ILE A 199 6.63 -18.58 -10.34
CA ILE A 199 6.88 -20.03 -10.40
C ILE A 199 7.19 -20.46 -11.83
N ARG A 200 6.43 -19.97 -12.83
CA ARG A 200 6.68 -20.26 -14.24
C ARG A 200 8.06 -19.75 -14.69
N LEU A 201 8.41 -18.51 -14.34
CA LEU A 201 9.71 -17.89 -14.62
C LEU A 201 10.90 -18.69 -14.09
N ARG A 202 10.74 -19.35 -12.94
CA ARG A 202 11.78 -20.23 -12.38
C ARG A 202 11.99 -21.51 -13.17
N THR A 203 10.98 -21.94 -13.92
CA THR A 203 11.00 -23.17 -14.72
C THR A 203 11.23 -22.94 -16.21
N ALA A 204 11.16 -21.69 -16.67
CA ALA A 204 11.19 -21.32 -18.09
C ALA A 204 12.61 -21.00 -18.61
N ASP A 205 12.83 -21.23 -19.91
CA ASP A 205 14.07 -20.87 -20.61
C ASP A 205 14.26 -19.35 -20.75
N ALA A 206 15.52 -18.91 -20.86
CA ALA A 206 15.94 -17.50 -20.86
C ALA A 206 15.17 -16.56 -21.81
N VAL A 207 14.66 -17.04 -22.94
CA VAL A 207 13.91 -16.24 -23.92
C VAL A 207 12.46 -16.02 -23.50
N ALA A 208 11.82 -17.02 -22.87
CA ALA A 208 10.46 -16.89 -22.33
C ALA A 208 10.42 -16.02 -21.06
N MET A 209 11.58 -15.83 -20.41
CA MET A 209 11.68 -15.06 -19.17
C MET A 209 11.52 -13.55 -19.37
N THR A 210 12.01 -13.00 -20.48
CA THR A 210 11.93 -11.55 -20.73
C THR A 210 10.49 -11.10 -20.98
N SER A 211 9.72 -11.84 -21.78
CA SER A 211 8.32 -11.53 -22.09
C SER A 211 7.38 -11.73 -20.90
N ALA A 212 7.61 -12.77 -20.10
CA ALA A 212 6.90 -12.99 -18.85
C ALA A 212 7.14 -11.85 -17.84
N SER A 213 8.40 -11.43 -17.67
CA SER A 213 8.75 -10.32 -16.79
C SER A 213 8.12 -8.99 -17.22
N SER A 214 8.11 -8.66 -18.52
CA SER A 214 7.51 -7.41 -18.99
C SER A 214 6.01 -7.36 -18.73
N ASN A 215 5.31 -8.49 -18.88
CA ASN A 215 3.88 -8.58 -18.62
C ASN A 215 3.53 -8.35 -17.15
N VAL A 216 4.33 -8.89 -16.23
CA VAL A 216 4.14 -8.66 -14.78
C VAL A 216 4.38 -7.20 -14.43
N GLN A 217 5.46 -6.60 -14.95
CA GLN A 217 5.77 -5.20 -14.70
C GLN A 217 4.69 -4.27 -15.23
N GLN A 218 4.17 -4.53 -16.44
CA GLN A 218 3.08 -3.75 -17.02
C GLN A 218 1.83 -3.83 -16.16
N ARG A 219 1.41 -5.04 -15.74
CA ARG A 219 0.24 -5.22 -14.87
C ARG A 219 0.38 -4.51 -13.53
N LEU A 220 1.56 -4.59 -12.91
CA LEU A 220 1.85 -3.89 -11.67
C LEU A 220 1.83 -2.37 -11.84
N ALA A 221 2.31 -1.86 -12.97
CA ALA A 221 2.27 -0.45 -13.31
C ALA A 221 0.84 0.06 -13.55
N ASP A 222 0.05 -0.69 -14.32
CA ASP A 222 -1.36 -0.37 -14.61
C ASP A 222 -2.17 -0.37 -13.31
N LEU A 223 -2.02 -1.40 -12.47
CA LEU A 223 -2.72 -1.51 -11.20
C LEU A 223 -2.36 -0.36 -10.25
N ARG A 224 -1.08 0.00 -10.18
CA ARG A 224 -0.62 1.15 -9.39
C ARG A 224 -1.19 2.47 -9.90
N SER A 225 -1.25 2.66 -11.22
CA SER A 225 -1.84 3.85 -11.83
C SER A 225 -3.34 3.97 -11.49
N ASP A 226 -4.09 2.88 -11.62
CA ASP A 226 -5.51 2.83 -11.29
C ASP A 226 -5.77 3.16 -9.81
N MET A 227 -4.90 2.64 -8.93
CA MET A 227 -4.96 2.94 -7.51
C MET A 227 -4.66 4.40 -7.19
N GLU A 228 -3.66 5.01 -7.83
CA GLU A 228 -3.34 6.43 -7.61
C GLU A 228 -4.51 7.34 -8.03
N VAL A 229 -5.16 7.02 -9.15
CA VAL A 229 -6.37 7.73 -9.61
C VAL A 229 -7.49 7.55 -8.59
N PHE A 230 -7.74 6.32 -8.16
CA PHE A 230 -8.79 6.06 -7.18
C PHE A 230 -8.54 6.76 -5.85
N ARG A 231 -7.29 6.77 -5.37
CA ARG A 231 -6.88 7.48 -4.16
C ARG A 231 -7.15 8.98 -4.26
N LYS A 232 -6.82 9.63 -5.39
CA LYS A 232 -7.13 11.07 -5.58
C LYS A 232 -8.62 11.35 -5.50
N VAL A 233 -9.44 10.48 -6.09
CA VAL A 233 -10.91 10.56 -6.01
C VAL A 233 -11.38 10.39 -4.57
N LEU A 234 -10.83 9.39 -3.85
CA LEU A 234 -11.19 9.09 -2.47
C LEU A 234 -10.80 10.22 -1.52
N ASP A 235 -9.58 10.75 -1.64
CA ASP A 235 -9.13 11.89 -0.84
C ASP A 235 -10.00 13.12 -1.08
N THR A 236 -10.40 13.39 -2.33
CA THR A 236 -11.32 14.49 -2.65
C THR A 236 -12.69 14.26 -2.01
N ALA A 237 -13.24 13.05 -2.14
CA ALA A 237 -14.54 12.70 -1.57
C ALA A 237 -14.55 12.77 -0.03
N MET A 238 -13.43 12.46 0.62
CA MET A 238 -13.32 12.52 2.06
C MET A 238 -13.00 13.91 2.63
N THR A 239 -12.73 14.93 1.82
CA THR A 239 -12.54 16.29 2.37
C THR A 239 -13.80 16.85 3.04
N GLY A 240 -14.95 16.21 2.83
CA GLY A 240 -16.25 16.56 3.42
C GLY A 240 -16.66 15.80 4.69
N ILE A 241 -15.81 14.90 5.21
CA ILE A 241 -16.04 14.13 6.45
C ILE A 241 -15.00 14.46 7.52
#